data_AF-A0A258BHN8-F1
#
_entry.id   AF-A0A258BHN8-F1
#
_cell.length_a   1.000
_cell.length_b   1.000
_cell.length_c   1.000
_cell.angle_alpha   90.00
_cell.angle_beta   90.00
_cell.angle_gamma   90.00
#
_symmetry.space_group_name_H-M   'P 1'
#
loop_
_entity.id
_entity.type
_entity.pdbx_description
1 polymer ?
#
loop_
_entity_poly.entity_id
_entity_poly.type
_entity_poly.pdbx_seq_one_letter_code
_entity_poly.pdbx_strand_id
1 'polypeptide(L)'
;MRSAIAHATIAWEQAIVSALHGLLRTPRHDSSGNVTQDWADAHHHFHHALVATCDNPWLLRMREMLMLQSERYRWFSIATPEMRRDLSKEYTRVADAFLAHDVDLAIELMRDHYLQTAKIVLADGKEPSRKKQTRSAGEAQTLPPTAGHVRPSSE
;
A
#
# COMPACT_ATOMS: atom_id res chain seq x y z
N MET A 1 -8.51 -9.02 -16.94
CA MET A 1 -9.88 -8.69 -16.48
C MET A 1 -10.90 -9.14 -17.51
N ARG A 2 -10.99 -8.53 -18.71
CA ARG A 2 -11.92 -8.98 -19.78
C ARG A 2 -11.84 -10.48 -20.07
N SER A 3 -10.64 -11.01 -20.36
CA SER A 3 -10.45 -12.45 -20.58
C SER A 3 -10.85 -13.29 -19.35
N ALA A 4 -10.49 -12.87 -18.13
CA ALA A 4 -10.86 -13.63 -16.92
C ALA A 4 -12.38 -13.75 -16.74
N ILE A 5 -13.12 -12.65 -16.93
CA ILE A 5 -14.59 -12.65 -16.84
C ILE A 5 -15.20 -13.46 -18.01
N ALA A 6 -14.64 -13.36 -19.21
CA ALA A 6 -15.10 -14.16 -20.35
C ALA A 6 -14.94 -15.68 -20.15
N HIS A 7 -13.98 -16.08 -19.32
CA HIS A 7 -13.72 -17.47 -18.94
C HIS A 7 -14.15 -17.78 -17.50
N ALA A 8 -15.18 -17.08 -17.01
CA ALA A 8 -15.71 -17.28 -15.67
C ALA A 8 -16.20 -18.71 -15.43
N THR A 9 -15.94 -19.22 -14.23
CA THR A 9 -16.42 -20.51 -13.75
C THR A 9 -16.91 -20.37 -12.32
N ILE A 10 -17.79 -21.26 -11.86
CA ILE A 10 -18.26 -21.27 -10.47
C ILE A 10 -17.08 -21.40 -9.48
N ALA A 11 -16.08 -22.23 -9.79
CA ALA A 11 -14.89 -22.38 -8.96
C ALA A 11 -14.09 -21.07 -8.85
N TRP A 12 -14.04 -20.29 -9.93
CA TRP A 12 -13.40 -18.98 -9.94
C TRP A 12 -14.17 -17.94 -9.11
N GLU A 13 -15.50 -17.91 -9.21
CA GLU A 13 -16.34 -17.04 -8.38
C GLU A 13 -16.20 -17.36 -6.89
N GLN A 14 -16.17 -18.64 -6.54
CA GLN A 14 -15.91 -19.10 -5.17
C GLN A 14 -14.53 -18.66 -4.66
N ALA A 15 -13.51 -18.74 -5.52
CA ALA A 15 -12.16 -18.27 -5.19
C ALA A 15 -12.14 -16.76 -4.92
N ILE A 16 -12.89 -15.95 -5.68
CA ILE A 16 -13.03 -14.51 -5.43
C ILE A 16 -13.66 -14.25 -4.06
N VAL A 17 -14.78 -14.91 -3.75
CA VAL A 17 -15.48 -14.75 -2.47
C VAL A 17 -14.57 -15.14 -1.30
N SER A 18 -13.88 -16.27 -1.40
CA SER A 18 -12.94 -16.75 -0.39
C SER A 18 -11.78 -15.77 -0.18
N ALA A 19 -11.17 -15.31 -1.27
CA ALA A 19 -10.05 -14.38 -1.21
C ALA A 19 -10.44 -13.02 -0.64
N LEU A 20 -11.63 -12.49 -1.01
CA LEU A 20 -12.18 -11.28 -0.41
C LEU A 20 -12.40 -11.47 1.09
N HIS A 21 -13.03 -12.58 1.49
CA HIS A 21 -13.28 -12.87 2.89
C HIS A 21 -11.98 -12.91 3.70
N GLY A 22 -10.96 -13.61 3.20
CA GLY A 22 -9.63 -13.64 3.79
C GLY A 22 -9.04 -12.24 3.94
N LEU A 23 -9.01 -11.45 2.86
CA LEU A 23 -8.49 -10.08 2.87
C LEU A 23 -9.19 -9.17 3.90
N LEU A 24 -10.52 -9.24 4.01
CA LEU A 24 -11.28 -8.41 4.95
C LEU A 24 -11.10 -8.83 6.42
N ARG A 25 -10.73 -10.08 6.67
CA ARG A 25 -10.52 -10.63 8.01
C ARG A 25 -9.07 -10.52 8.49
N THR A 26 -8.11 -10.38 7.58
CA THR A 26 -6.71 -10.21 7.93
C THR A 26 -6.45 -8.80 8.48
N PRO A 27 -5.87 -8.67 9.69
CA PRO A 27 -5.53 -7.36 10.26
C PRO A 27 -4.53 -6.62 9.37
N ARG A 28 -4.91 -5.43 8.92
CA ARG A 28 -4.06 -4.61 8.04
C ARG A 28 -2.84 -4.03 8.75
N HIS A 29 -2.99 -3.65 10.02
CA HIS A 29 -1.92 -3.05 10.81
C HIS A 29 -1.63 -3.87 12.07
N ASP A 30 -0.37 -3.92 12.45
CA ASP A 30 0.07 -4.46 13.73
C ASP A 30 -0.18 -3.45 14.88
N SER A 31 0.23 -3.83 16.10
CA SER A 31 0.12 -2.97 17.28
C SER A 31 0.97 -1.70 17.22
N SER A 32 1.97 -1.66 16.34
CA SER A 32 2.84 -0.50 16.10
C SER A 32 2.34 0.41 14.98
N GLY A 33 1.24 0.03 14.31
CA GLY A 33 0.66 0.77 13.20
C GLY A 33 1.29 0.47 11.84
N ASN A 34 2.19 -0.50 11.74
CA ASN A 34 2.81 -0.89 10.47
C ASN A 34 1.89 -1.85 9.70
N VAL A 35 1.94 -1.79 8.36
CA VAL A 35 1.22 -2.76 7.52
C VAL A 35 1.79 -4.15 7.75
N THR A 36 0.91 -5.16 7.89
CA THR A 36 1.32 -6.54 8.12
C THR A 36 1.63 -7.26 6.80
N GLN A 37 2.60 -8.18 6.85
CA GLN A 37 2.90 -9.06 5.71
C GLN A 37 1.69 -9.95 5.36
N ASP A 38 1.00 -10.49 6.37
CA ASP A 38 -0.19 -11.33 6.18
C ASP A 38 -1.27 -10.60 5.37
N TRP A 39 -1.48 -9.31 5.63
CA TRP A 39 -2.44 -8.51 4.86
C TRP A 39 -1.94 -8.26 3.43
N ALA A 40 -0.64 -8.00 3.25
CA ALA A 40 -0.05 -7.86 1.92
C ALA A 40 -0.21 -9.14 1.08
N ASP A 41 -0.03 -10.31 1.69
CA ASP A 41 -0.20 -11.61 1.04
C ASP A 41 -1.67 -11.88 0.71
N ALA A 42 -2.59 -11.62 1.65
CA ALA A 42 -4.03 -11.74 1.41
C ALA A 42 -4.50 -10.79 0.30
N HIS A 43 -3.94 -9.58 0.25
CA HIS A 43 -4.21 -8.60 -0.79
C HIS A 43 -3.70 -9.08 -2.16
N HIS A 44 -2.48 -9.61 -2.22
CA HIS A 44 -1.93 -10.19 -3.44
C HIS A 44 -2.79 -11.37 -3.92
N HIS A 45 -3.19 -12.26 -3.01
CA HIS A 45 -4.07 -13.39 -3.30
C HIS A 45 -5.42 -12.96 -3.88
N PHE A 46 -6.08 -11.97 -3.26
CA PHE A 46 -7.33 -11.39 -3.77
C PHE A 46 -7.16 -10.88 -5.21
N HIS A 47 -6.12 -10.08 -5.44
CA HIS A 47 -5.84 -9.57 -6.78
C HIS A 47 -5.54 -10.68 -7.78
N HIS A 48 -4.83 -11.74 -7.39
CA HIS A 48 -4.57 -12.88 -8.26
C HIS A 48 -5.87 -13.62 -8.62
N ALA A 49 -6.73 -13.87 -7.63
CA ALA A 49 -8.02 -14.55 -7.83
C ALA A 49 -8.89 -13.85 -8.89
N LEU A 50 -8.97 -12.51 -8.88
CA LEU A 50 -9.73 -11.72 -9.87
C LEU A 50 -9.35 -11.98 -11.33
N VAL A 51 -8.14 -12.47 -11.60
CA VAL A 51 -7.65 -12.68 -12.97
C VAL A 51 -7.27 -14.13 -13.28
N ALA A 52 -7.49 -15.06 -12.35
CA ALA A 52 -6.97 -16.42 -12.42
C ALA A 52 -7.45 -17.23 -13.64
N THR A 53 -8.62 -16.92 -14.19
CA THR A 53 -9.18 -17.55 -15.40
C THR A 53 -8.71 -16.89 -16.70
N CYS A 54 -7.82 -15.89 -16.65
CA CYS A 54 -7.25 -15.30 -17.85
C CYS A 54 -6.42 -16.36 -18.61
N ASP A 55 -6.81 -16.64 -19.84
CA ASP A 55 -6.21 -17.64 -20.74
C ASP A 55 -4.82 -17.25 -21.30
N ASN A 56 -4.40 -15.99 -21.14
CA ASN A 56 -3.11 -15.50 -21.61
C ASN A 56 -2.04 -15.50 -20.49
N PRO A 57 -1.09 -16.46 -20.48
CA PRO A 57 -0.08 -16.56 -19.43
C PRO A 57 0.94 -15.40 -19.42
N TRP A 58 1.18 -14.76 -20.57
CA TRP A 58 2.08 -13.60 -20.64
C TRP A 58 1.47 -12.36 -19.99
N LEU A 59 0.17 -12.13 -20.17
CA LEU A 59 -0.54 -11.05 -19.49
C LEU A 59 -0.54 -11.26 -17.97
N LEU A 60 -0.73 -12.49 -17.50
CA LEU A 60 -0.64 -12.83 -16.08
C LEU A 60 0.76 -12.53 -15.51
N ARG A 61 1.82 -12.97 -16.20
CA ARG A 61 3.21 -12.71 -15.79
C ARG A 61 3.53 -11.21 -15.76
N MET A 62 3.14 -10.45 -16.78
CA MET A 62 3.37 -9.00 -16.81
C MET A 62 2.67 -8.30 -15.66
N ARG A 63 1.42 -8.69 -15.38
CA ARG A 63 0.66 -8.16 -14.25
C ARG A 63 1.33 -8.47 -12.91
N GLU A 64 1.78 -9.69 -12.70
CA GLU A 64 2.47 -10.10 -11.46
C GLU A 64 3.75 -9.29 -11.25
N MET A 65 4.56 -9.13 -12.30
CA MET A 65 5.75 -8.28 -12.25
C MET A 65 5.41 -6.83 -11.87
N LEU A 66 4.39 -6.24 -12.49
CA LEU A 66 3.95 -4.88 -12.16
C LEU A 66 3.45 -4.77 -10.71
N MET A 67 2.74 -5.77 -10.21
CA MET A 67 2.28 -5.81 -8.82
C MET A 67 3.45 -5.82 -7.84
N LEU A 68 4.46 -6.67 -8.07
CA LEU A 68 5.67 -6.73 -7.25
C LEU A 68 6.42 -5.39 -7.25
N GLN A 69 6.57 -4.75 -8.42
CA GLN A 69 7.21 -3.43 -8.52
C GLN A 69 6.41 -2.32 -7.82
N SER A 70 5.08 -2.45 -7.81
CA SER A 70 4.19 -1.48 -7.18
C SER A 70 4.09 -1.61 -5.66
N GLU A 71 4.60 -2.71 -5.09
CA GLU A 71 4.39 -3.08 -3.70
C GLU A 71 4.84 -1.99 -2.74
N ARG A 72 6.08 -1.51 -2.86
CA ARG A 72 6.60 -0.46 -1.98
C ARG A 72 5.70 0.79 -1.94
N TYR A 73 5.18 1.21 -3.09
CA TYR A 73 4.28 2.36 -3.19
C TYR A 73 2.93 2.09 -2.52
N ARG A 74 2.43 0.85 -2.60
CA ARG A 74 1.21 0.43 -1.91
C ARG A 74 1.38 0.52 -0.40
N TRP A 75 2.50 0.03 0.14
CA TRP A 75 2.82 0.14 1.57
C TRP A 75 2.81 1.60 2.05
N PHE A 76 3.44 2.50 1.30
CA PHE A 76 3.36 3.94 1.58
C PHE A 76 1.93 4.46 1.55
N SER A 77 1.15 4.11 0.53
CA SER A 77 -0.24 4.61 0.40
C SER A 77 -1.17 4.20 1.54
N ILE A 78 -0.87 3.09 2.22
CA ILE A 78 -1.68 2.58 3.33
C ILE A 78 -1.27 3.25 4.65
N ALA A 79 0.02 3.58 4.80
CA ALA A 79 0.54 4.26 5.97
C ALA A 79 0.11 5.73 6.07
N THR A 80 -0.27 6.37 4.94
CA THR A 80 -0.70 7.78 4.89
C THR A 80 -2.09 7.99 5.53
N PRO A 81 -2.18 8.66 6.70
CA PRO A 81 -3.43 8.79 7.45
C PRO A 81 -4.46 9.74 6.82
N GLU A 82 -4.03 10.73 6.00
CA GLU A 82 -4.88 11.80 5.50
C GLU A 82 -5.93 11.34 4.47
N MET A 83 -5.80 10.11 3.93
CA MET A 83 -6.75 9.53 2.98
C MET A 83 -7.33 8.22 3.52
N ARG A 84 -8.11 8.30 4.61
CA ARG A 84 -8.90 7.17 5.14
C ARG A 84 -9.95 6.70 4.12
N ARG A 85 -9.51 5.86 3.19
CA ARG A 85 -10.38 5.09 2.30
C ARG A 85 -11.01 3.95 3.08
N ASP A 86 -12.30 3.73 2.84
CA ASP A 86 -12.98 2.52 3.28
C ASP A 86 -12.59 1.39 2.30
N LEU A 87 -11.37 0.87 2.47
CA LEU A 87 -10.81 -0.18 1.62
C LEU A 87 -11.68 -1.44 1.63
N SER A 88 -12.35 -1.72 2.74
CA SER A 88 -13.28 -2.85 2.82
C SER A 88 -14.42 -2.71 1.81
N LYS A 89 -15.07 -1.53 1.77
CA LYS A 89 -16.09 -1.25 0.73
C LYS A 89 -15.51 -1.23 -0.68
N GLU A 90 -14.31 -0.71 -0.85
CA GLU A 90 -13.62 -0.67 -2.14
C GLU A 90 -13.43 -2.09 -2.71
N TYR A 91 -12.84 -3.00 -1.94
CA TYR A 91 -12.61 -4.39 -2.37
C TYR A 91 -13.93 -5.16 -2.56
N THR A 92 -14.93 -4.94 -1.70
CA THR A 92 -16.26 -5.54 -1.89
C THR A 92 -16.88 -5.10 -3.20
N ARG A 93 -16.90 -3.79 -3.52
CA ARG A 93 -17.45 -3.31 -4.81
C ARG A 93 -16.72 -3.89 -6.01
N VAL A 94 -15.40 -4.02 -5.94
CA VAL A 94 -14.62 -4.66 -7.00
C VAL A 94 -15.05 -6.12 -7.15
N ALA A 95 -15.08 -6.90 -6.07
CA ALA A 95 -15.47 -8.30 -6.11
C ALA A 95 -16.89 -8.47 -6.68
N ASP A 96 -17.84 -7.66 -6.21
CA ASP A 96 -19.24 -7.69 -6.68
C ASP A 96 -19.33 -7.44 -8.19
N ALA A 97 -18.56 -6.51 -8.75
CA ALA A 97 -18.53 -6.25 -10.18
C ALA A 97 -18.00 -7.46 -10.98
N PHE A 98 -16.96 -8.14 -10.49
CA PHE A 98 -16.46 -9.37 -11.11
C PHE A 98 -17.48 -10.52 -11.02
N LEU A 99 -18.13 -10.69 -9.87
CA LEU A 99 -19.16 -11.72 -9.64
C LEU A 99 -20.45 -11.46 -10.42
N ALA A 100 -20.79 -10.19 -10.66
CA ALA A 100 -21.89 -9.80 -11.55
C ALA A 100 -21.54 -9.89 -13.05
N HIS A 101 -20.28 -10.24 -13.37
CA HIS A 101 -19.73 -10.27 -14.72
C HIS A 101 -19.84 -8.92 -15.45
N ASP A 102 -19.92 -7.81 -14.69
CA ASP A 102 -19.95 -6.46 -15.24
C ASP A 102 -18.52 -6.02 -15.57
N VAL A 103 -18.12 -6.34 -16.80
CA VAL A 103 -16.75 -6.15 -17.28
C VAL A 103 -16.33 -4.68 -17.24
N ASP A 104 -17.22 -3.77 -17.62
CA ASP A 104 -16.87 -2.36 -17.74
C ASP A 104 -16.77 -1.72 -16.35
N LEU A 105 -17.71 -2.02 -15.44
CA LEU A 105 -17.61 -1.59 -14.05
C LEU A 105 -16.39 -2.18 -13.35
N ALA A 106 -16.08 -3.46 -13.56
CA ALA A 106 -14.90 -4.10 -12.98
C ALA A 106 -13.59 -3.40 -13.41
N ILE A 107 -13.49 -3.01 -14.68
CA ILE A 107 -12.33 -2.28 -15.21
C ILE A 107 -12.26 -0.86 -14.65
N GLU A 108 -13.38 -0.15 -14.59
CA GLU A 108 -13.47 1.19 -14.01
C GLU A 108 -13.00 1.19 -12.56
N LEU A 109 -13.58 0.33 -11.73
CA LEU A 109 -13.25 0.23 -10.30
C LEU A 109 -11.79 -0.13 -10.07
N MET A 110 -11.24 -1.08 -10.84
CA MET A 110 -9.84 -1.47 -10.73
C MET A 110 -8.88 -0.36 -11.19
N ARG A 111 -9.22 0.35 -12.26
CA ARG A 111 -8.43 1.52 -12.71
C ARG A 111 -8.42 2.59 -11.63
N ASP A 112 -9.57 2.91 -11.08
CA ASP A 112 -9.72 3.96 -10.07
C ASP A 112 -8.99 3.58 -8.77
N HIS A 113 -9.04 2.30 -8.36
CA HIS A 113 -8.24 1.75 -7.27
C HIS A 113 -6.72 2.02 -7.44
N TYR A 114 -6.17 1.74 -8.62
CA TYR A 114 -4.76 1.98 -8.91
C TYR A 114 -4.41 3.47 -8.97
N LEU A 115 -5.25 4.28 -9.63
CA LEU A 115 -5.04 5.72 -9.72
C LEU A 115 -5.10 6.40 -8.36
N GLN A 116 -6.00 5.96 -7.48
CA GLN A 116 -6.11 6.49 -6.14
C GLN A 116 -4.87 6.16 -5.29
N THR A 117 -4.35 4.94 -5.44
CA THR A 117 -3.08 4.54 -4.81
C THR A 117 -1.93 5.44 -5.30
N ALA A 118 -1.83 5.68 -6.61
CA ALA A 118 -0.84 6.58 -7.19
C ALA A 118 -1.00 8.03 -6.69
N LYS A 119 -2.23 8.54 -6.60
CA LYS A 119 -2.52 9.89 -6.09
C LYS A 119 -2.03 10.07 -4.65
N ILE A 120 -2.26 9.10 -3.76
CA ILE A 120 -1.80 9.16 -2.37
C ILE A 120 -0.28 9.26 -2.32
N VAL A 121 0.40 8.37 -3.05
CA VAL A 121 1.87 8.33 -3.09
C VAL A 121 2.47 9.62 -3.66
N LEU A 122 1.85 10.19 -4.69
CA LEU A 122 2.30 11.45 -5.29
C LEU A 122 1.95 12.69 -4.45
N ALA A 123 0.87 12.64 -3.67
CA ALA A 123 0.49 13.72 -2.77
C ALA A 123 1.43 13.82 -1.56
N ASP A 124 1.88 12.69 -1.03
CA ASP A 124 2.87 12.61 0.06
C ASP A 124 4.27 13.06 -0.40
N GLY A 125 4.57 12.91 -1.69
CA GLY A 125 5.80 13.43 -2.32
C GLY A 125 5.86 14.96 -2.46
N LYS A 126 4.79 15.71 -2.14
CA LYS A 126 4.87 17.16 -1.96
C LYS A 126 5.34 17.42 -0.53
N GLU A 127 6.55 17.98 -0.37
CA GLU A 127 7.15 18.27 0.94
C GLU A 127 6.10 18.77 1.94
N PRO A 128 6.09 18.24 3.19
CA PRO A 128 5.33 18.89 4.24
C PRO A 128 5.84 20.32 4.33
N SER A 129 4.95 21.30 4.20
CA SER A 129 5.26 22.69 4.54
C SER A 129 5.94 22.67 5.89
N ARG A 130 7.26 22.92 5.88
CA ARG A 130 8.10 22.92 7.08
C ARG A 130 7.48 23.94 8.00
N LYS A 131 6.65 23.51 8.95
CA LYS A 131 6.12 24.37 10.00
C LYS A 131 7.35 25.06 10.57
N LYS A 132 7.44 26.38 10.39
CA LYS A 132 8.50 27.20 10.98
C LYS A 132 8.45 26.90 12.47
N GLN A 133 9.37 26.06 12.95
CA GLN A 133 9.71 26.04 14.36
C GLN A 133 10.24 27.44 14.63
N THR A 134 9.38 28.29 15.19
CA THR A 134 9.80 29.48 15.90
C THR A 134 10.73 28.99 17.00
N ARG A 135 12.04 29.07 16.75
CA ARG A 135 13.04 28.98 17.81
C ARG A 135 12.74 30.11 18.78
N SER A 136 12.13 29.76 19.92
CA SER A 136 12.17 30.62 21.09
C SER A 136 13.63 30.79 21.47
N ALA A 137 14.11 32.02 21.48
CA ALA A 137 15.40 32.38 22.06
C ALA A 137 15.27 32.36 23.61
N GLY A 138 16.27 31.80 24.28
CA GLY A 138 16.38 31.66 25.74
C GLY A 138 16.46 30.18 26.12
N GLU A 139 17.53 29.66 26.70
CA GLU A 139 18.48 30.23 27.65
C GLU A 139 19.93 29.84 27.31
N ALA A 140 20.86 30.75 27.56
CA ALA A 140 22.29 30.50 27.46
C ALA A 140 22.74 29.64 28.67
N GLN A 141 23.15 28.40 28.41
CA GLN A 141 23.91 27.62 29.37
C GLN A 141 25.40 27.95 29.23
N THR A 142 25.93 28.58 30.27
CA THR A 142 27.33 28.96 30.46
C THR A 142 28.20 27.70 30.58
N LEU A 143 29.15 27.53 29.65
CA LEU A 143 30.22 26.51 29.74
C LEU A 143 31.23 26.89 30.84
N PRO A 144 31.70 25.95 31.69
CA PRO A 144 32.83 26.20 32.58
C PRO A 144 34.16 26.18 31.82
N PRO A 145 35.18 26.93 32.28
CA PRO A 145 36.44 27.09 31.57
C PRO A 145 37.34 25.85 31.67
N THR A 146 37.97 25.53 30.55
CA THR A 146 39.00 24.52 30.36
C THR A 146 40.27 24.88 31.13
N ALA A 147 40.61 24.09 32.15
CA ALA A 147 41.92 24.13 32.81
C ALA A 147 42.89 23.21 32.07
N GLY A 148 43.96 23.80 31.54
CA GLY A 148 45.03 23.09 30.85
C GLY A 148 45.92 22.27 31.81
N HIS A 149 46.49 21.19 31.27
CA HIS A 149 47.70 20.58 31.81
C HIS A 149 48.56 20.00 30.68
N VAL A 150 49.56 20.80 30.32
CA VAL A 150 51.00 20.48 30.20
C VAL A 150 51.38 19.04 29.78
N ARG A 151 51.96 18.94 28.58
CA ARG A 151 52.85 17.84 28.15
C ARG A 151 54.15 17.82 28.97
N PRO A 152 54.78 16.65 29.15
CA PRO A 152 56.22 16.54 29.22
C PRO A 152 56.81 15.87 27.96
N SER A 153 58.10 16.14 27.80
CA SER A 153 58.93 16.00 26.61
C SER A 153 59.42 14.58 26.32
N SER A 154 59.87 14.43 25.08
CA SER A 154 60.64 13.34 24.49
C SER A 154 62.01 13.09 25.15
N GLU A 155 62.37 11.81 25.27
CA GLU A 155 63.68 11.21 24.92
C GLU A 155 63.47 9.78 24.44
#